data_AF-A0A554JWH2-F1
#
_entry.id   AF-A0A554JWH2-F1
#
_cell.length_a   1.000
_cell.length_b   1.000
_cell.length_c   1.000
_cell.angle_alpha   90.00
_cell.angle_beta   90.00
_cell.angle_gamma   90.00
#
_symmetry.space_group_name_H-M   'P 1'
#
loop_
_entity.id
_entity.type
_entity.pdbx_description
1 polymer ?
#
loop_
_entity_poly.entity_id
_entity_poly.type
_entity_poly.pdbx_seq_one_letter_code
_entity_poly.pdbx_strand_id
1 'polypeptide(L)'
;MIARRDTPNYRIYALVIGEILRPGKLFDCEIKEMSFVEQEKRRFSPIESVFSGRHGGDSKTYATRLPYVDPMRIKSERVVVCDIDEDDVKAALGGAIRRIERLCRFLSVAYVEDAKKNFRRERFGLTPYLYQVNKVYSLDTGGKELDAGFKLESDYVYLPNRPELNQWRHKETEKFLEDIFIFHDETLERAIKYLYRSSIGHFVGDSPEKRALDHIKSIEIILNSLSSKRKFEGKLNEAANKIDLTENEKEAIKKLWENRSRYGDVAHPSPFDQVERYPNQFPLPSNVRYPGGIHDSIAINVCLKYFSYRRSLYVIDIEKPFRGEGVSSDRQDEEDIIGNVNPQWESNHLFFRTSEKEEKKLTKKIRQAFAREYGISEGRILNVVVKRIRNKESVIVRVQPTA
;
A
#
# COMPACT_ATOMS: atom_id res chain seq x y z
N MET A 1 28.74 -25.81 -0.89
CA MET A 1 28.36 -25.16 0.38
C MET A 1 27.54 -23.93 0.04
N ILE A 2 26.24 -23.95 0.34
CA ILE A 2 25.35 -22.81 0.11
C ILE A 2 25.36 -22.03 1.42
N ALA A 3 26.07 -20.91 1.46
CA ALA A 3 26.09 -20.03 2.61
C ALA A 3 24.70 -19.40 2.76
N ARG A 4 24.06 -19.60 3.92
CA ARG A 4 22.88 -18.86 4.35
C ARG A 4 23.25 -17.37 4.45
N ARG A 5 22.87 -16.59 3.44
CA ARG A 5 22.82 -15.13 3.47
C ARG A 5 21.48 -14.71 4.09
N ASP A 6 21.30 -14.93 5.39
CA ASP A 6 20.09 -14.50 6.13
C ASP A 6 20.43 -13.42 7.19
N THR A 7 21.66 -12.94 7.22
CA THR A 7 22.09 -11.87 8.13
C THR A 7 22.21 -10.56 7.35
N PRO A 8 21.50 -9.50 7.75
CA PRO A 8 21.60 -8.21 7.07
C PRO A 8 23.04 -7.70 7.15
N ASN A 9 23.53 -7.16 6.04
CA ASN A 9 24.87 -6.59 5.95
C ASN A 9 24.84 -5.05 5.87
N TYR A 10 23.66 -4.43 5.79
CA TYR A 10 23.48 -2.99 5.88
C TYR A 10 22.35 -2.60 6.84
N ARG A 11 22.52 -1.46 7.51
CA ARG A 11 21.50 -0.78 8.31
C ARG A 11 21.32 0.65 7.85
N ILE A 12 20.10 0.97 7.45
CA ILE A 12 19.70 2.28 6.95
C ILE A 12 18.83 2.97 7.99
N TYR A 13 19.13 4.23 8.28
CA TYR A 13 18.35 5.09 9.15
C TYR A 13 17.66 6.17 8.35
N ALA A 14 16.36 6.36 8.62
CA ALA A 14 15.57 7.43 8.06
C ALA A 14 14.75 8.14 9.14
N LEU A 15 14.63 9.46 9.04
CA LEU A 15 13.66 10.23 9.80
C LEU A 15 12.36 10.28 9.00
N VAL A 16 11.24 9.95 9.64
CA VAL A 16 9.90 10.05 9.06
C VAL A 16 9.23 11.29 9.61
N ILE A 17 8.62 12.08 8.73
CA ILE A 17 7.79 13.22 9.08
C ILE A 17 6.34 12.80 8.93
N GLY A 18 5.64 12.78 10.06
CA GLY A 18 4.24 12.42 10.16
C GLY A 18 3.70 12.86 11.51
N GLU A 19 2.43 12.55 11.77
CA GLU A 19 1.85 12.91 13.07
C GLU A 19 2.20 11.86 14.13
N ILE A 20 2.05 10.57 13.86
CA ILE A 20 2.18 9.52 14.90
C ILE A 20 3.17 8.45 14.44
N LEU A 21 4.22 8.25 15.24
CA LEU A 21 5.27 7.24 15.03
C LEU A 21 5.50 6.47 16.33
N ARG A 22 4.79 5.36 16.52
CA ARG A 22 4.97 4.49 17.69
C ARG A 22 6.17 3.57 17.54
N PRO A 23 6.97 3.34 18.58
CA PRO A 23 8.01 2.31 18.58
C PRO A 23 7.47 0.94 18.24
N GLY A 24 8.33 0.15 17.62
CA GLY A 24 8.06 -1.24 17.37
C GLY A 24 8.45 -1.65 15.96
N LYS A 25 8.37 -2.96 15.72
CA LYS A 25 8.57 -3.52 14.39
C LYS A 25 7.28 -3.40 13.60
N LEU A 26 7.37 -2.74 12.47
CA LEU A 26 6.33 -2.69 11.45
C LEU A 26 6.91 -3.33 10.20
N PHE A 27 6.79 -4.67 10.14
CA PHE A 27 7.29 -5.52 9.06
C PHE A 27 8.82 -5.41 8.88
N ASP A 28 9.27 -5.06 7.67
CA ASP A 28 10.68 -4.93 7.29
C ASP A 28 11.39 -3.70 7.89
N CYS A 29 10.67 -2.87 8.66
CA CYS A 29 11.18 -1.66 9.30
C CYS A 29 10.95 -1.70 10.82
N GLU A 30 11.79 -1.03 11.57
CA GLU A 30 11.66 -0.83 13.01
C GLU A 30 11.66 0.66 13.34
N ILE A 31 10.65 1.14 14.07
CA ILE A 31 10.63 2.51 14.60
C ILE A 31 11.28 2.47 15.99
N LYS A 32 12.37 3.22 16.16
CA LYS A 32 13.12 3.32 17.43
C LYS A 32 13.09 4.72 18.00
N GLU A 33 13.17 4.80 19.32
CA GLU A 33 13.55 6.04 20.01
C GLU A 33 15.04 6.28 19.86
N MET A 34 15.40 7.50 19.48
CA MET A 34 16.78 7.97 19.43
C MET A 34 16.79 9.45 19.77
N SER A 35 17.36 9.80 20.93
CA SER A 35 17.48 11.20 21.37
C SER A 35 18.27 12.03 20.36
N PHE A 36 18.03 13.34 20.32
CA PHE A 36 18.80 14.25 19.48
C PHE A 36 20.30 14.17 19.73
N VAL A 37 20.72 13.97 20.98
CA VAL A 37 22.14 13.81 21.36
C VAL A 37 22.75 12.58 20.68
N GLU A 38 22.03 11.46 20.64
CA GLU A 38 22.50 10.25 19.96
C GLU A 38 22.49 10.41 18.43
N GLN A 39 21.49 11.10 17.86
CA GLN A 39 21.45 11.42 16.43
C GLN A 39 22.65 12.31 16.02
N GLU A 40 22.96 13.34 16.80
CA GLU A 40 24.13 14.22 16.60
C GLU A 40 25.44 13.43 16.70
N LYS A 41 25.58 12.58 17.73
CA LYS A 41 26.76 11.71 17.91
C LYS A 41 26.96 10.76 16.72
N ARG A 42 25.88 10.25 16.14
CA ARG A 42 25.87 9.41 14.94
C ARG A 42 26.01 10.19 13.63
N ARG A 43 26.13 11.52 13.72
CA ARG A 43 26.24 12.45 12.59
C ARG A 43 25.08 12.31 11.61
N PHE A 44 23.85 12.24 12.13
CA PHE A 44 22.65 12.33 11.31
C PHE A 44 22.59 13.75 10.75
N SER A 45 23.12 13.93 9.55
CA SER A 45 23.04 15.20 8.83
C SER A 45 21.80 15.17 7.94
N PRO A 46 21.02 16.25 7.87
CA PRO A 46 20.15 16.47 6.74
C PRO A 46 20.97 16.41 5.44
N ILE A 47 20.43 15.83 4.37
CA ILE A 47 21.12 15.80 3.09
C ILE A 47 21.04 17.20 2.50
N GLU A 48 22.19 17.86 2.36
CA GLU A 48 22.29 19.17 1.73
C GLU A 48 22.15 19.03 0.21
N SER A 49 21.35 19.91 -0.42
CA SER A 49 21.24 19.94 -1.88
C SER A 49 22.48 20.58 -2.50
N VAL A 50 23.00 19.98 -3.57
CA VAL A 50 24.09 20.58 -4.36
C VAL A 50 23.47 21.30 -5.56
N PHE A 51 23.37 22.62 -5.50
CA PHE A 51 22.95 23.48 -6.63
C PHE A 51 24.08 23.61 -7.67
N SER A 52 24.56 22.50 -8.24
CA SER A 52 25.46 22.57 -9.38
C SER A 52 24.65 22.30 -10.64
N GLY A 53 24.38 23.34 -11.45
CA GLY A 53 23.76 23.24 -12.78
C GLY A 53 24.58 22.46 -13.82
N ARG A 54 25.53 21.62 -13.39
CA ARG A 54 26.27 20.67 -14.21
C ARG A 54 25.73 19.27 -13.92
N HIS A 55 24.75 18.85 -14.70
CA HIS A 55 24.46 17.43 -14.87
C HIS A 55 25.62 16.78 -15.63
N GLY A 56 26.71 16.51 -14.91
CA GLY A 56 27.84 15.72 -15.40
C GLY A 56 27.41 14.28 -15.65
N GLY A 57 27.83 13.74 -16.79
CA GLY A 57 27.42 12.41 -17.26
C GLY A 57 27.73 11.31 -16.25
N ASP A 58 26.66 10.63 -15.82
CA ASP A 58 26.56 9.24 -15.32
C ASP A 58 25.44 9.04 -14.29
N SER A 59 24.67 10.08 -13.95
CA SER A 59 23.52 9.97 -13.05
C SER A 59 22.20 9.63 -13.78
N LYS A 60 22.13 8.44 -14.39
CA LYS A 60 20.85 7.82 -14.82
C LYS A 60 20.61 6.50 -14.11
N THR A 61 20.43 6.53 -12.79
CA THR A 61 19.68 5.49 -12.09
C THR A 61 18.65 6.13 -11.17
N TYR A 62 17.43 5.61 -11.18
CA TYR A 62 16.25 6.07 -10.42
C TYR A 62 16.43 5.99 -8.88
N ALA A 63 17.65 5.79 -8.38
CA ALA A 63 17.95 5.34 -7.02
C ALA A 63 18.53 6.40 -6.08
N THR A 64 18.87 7.61 -6.56
CA THR A 64 19.56 8.62 -5.74
C THR A 64 19.00 10.03 -5.96
N ARG A 65 17.68 10.16 -5.96
CA ARG A 65 17.02 11.46 -5.89
C ARG A 65 16.24 11.50 -4.59
N LEU A 66 16.90 11.91 -3.52
CA LEU A 66 16.25 12.15 -2.25
C LEU A 66 15.71 13.61 -2.20
N PRO A 67 14.92 13.98 -1.20
CA PRO A 67 14.22 15.28 -1.07
C PRO A 67 15.00 16.35 -0.25
N TYR A 68 15.05 17.64 -0.61
CA TYR A 68 15.63 18.76 0.20
C TYR A 68 14.60 19.75 0.77
N VAL A 69 14.74 20.08 2.07
CA VAL A 69 14.06 21.19 2.79
C VAL A 69 15.07 22.01 3.56
N ASP A 70 14.70 23.28 3.82
CA ASP A 70 15.24 24.08 4.91
C ASP A 70 15.19 23.31 6.27
N PRO A 71 16.35 23.04 6.90
CA PRO A 71 16.49 22.22 8.10
C PRO A 71 15.94 22.85 9.39
N MET A 72 15.06 23.85 9.33
CA MET A 72 14.27 24.29 10.49
C MET A 72 13.22 23.23 10.91
N ARG A 73 13.75 22.13 11.45
CA ARG A 73 13.19 21.13 12.37
C ARG A 73 12.42 19.94 11.76
N ILE A 74 13.14 19.00 11.14
CA ILE A 74 12.84 17.57 11.41
C ILE A 74 13.44 17.26 12.78
N LYS A 75 12.72 17.59 13.85
CA LYS A 75 13.09 17.23 15.22
C LYS A 75 12.18 16.10 15.67
N SER A 76 12.47 14.89 15.19
CA SER A 76 11.85 13.68 15.69
C SER A 76 12.86 12.90 16.52
N GLU A 77 12.46 12.46 17.71
CA GLU A 77 13.21 11.45 18.47
C GLU A 77 12.85 10.02 18.00
N ARG A 78 12.13 9.90 16.88
CA ARG A 78 11.74 8.63 16.27
C ARG A 78 12.52 8.44 14.97
N VAL A 79 13.24 7.33 14.89
CA VAL A 79 14.01 6.95 13.70
C VAL A 79 13.49 5.64 13.16
N VAL A 80 13.34 5.55 11.83
CA VAL A 80 13.07 4.29 11.14
C VAL A 80 14.40 3.62 10.83
N VAL A 81 14.50 2.37 11.23
CA VAL A 81 15.63 1.48 10.98
C VAL A 81 15.19 0.42 9.98
N CYS A 82 16.00 0.21 8.96
CA CYS A 82 15.76 -0.78 7.92
C CYS A 82 17.05 -1.60 7.73
N ASP A 83 16.98 -2.87 8.10
CA ASP A 83 18.09 -3.82 7.93
C ASP A 83 17.92 -4.56 6.60
N ILE A 84 18.96 -4.50 5.77
CA ILE A 84 18.93 -4.98 4.38
C ILE A 84 20.12 -5.92 4.15
N ASP A 85 19.86 -7.02 3.45
CA ASP A 85 20.89 -7.93 2.94
C ASP A 85 21.00 -7.74 1.42
N GLU A 86 22.04 -7.06 0.97
CA GLU A 86 22.32 -6.76 -0.44
C GLU A 86 23.82 -6.70 -0.69
N ASP A 87 24.32 -7.02 -1.88
CA ASP A 87 25.76 -7.07 -2.13
C ASP A 87 26.44 -5.67 -2.14
N ASP A 88 25.69 -4.60 -2.41
CA ASP A 88 26.19 -3.23 -2.58
C ASP A 88 25.36 -2.18 -1.82
N VAL A 89 26.01 -1.10 -1.39
CA VAL A 89 25.39 0.00 -0.62
C VAL A 89 24.24 0.67 -1.38
N LYS A 90 24.34 0.84 -2.71
CA LYS A 90 23.27 1.46 -3.51
C LYS A 90 22.08 0.52 -3.67
N ALA A 91 22.34 -0.79 -3.84
CA ALA A 91 21.28 -1.80 -3.84
C ALA A 91 20.56 -1.84 -2.48
N ALA A 92 21.33 -1.82 -1.38
CA ALA A 92 20.81 -1.74 -0.02
C ALA A 92 19.93 -0.50 0.20
N LEU A 93 20.42 0.66 -0.26
CA LEU A 93 19.66 1.91 -0.22
C LEU A 93 18.35 1.83 -1.01
N GLY A 94 18.38 1.26 -2.22
CA GLY A 94 17.18 1.05 -3.04
C GLY A 94 16.19 0.07 -2.39
N GLY A 95 16.68 -0.98 -1.72
CA GLY A 95 15.89 -1.88 -0.89
C GLY A 95 15.21 -1.15 0.28
N ALA A 96 15.98 -0.38 1.04
CA ALA A 96 15.50 0.38 2.18
C ALA A 96 14.45 1.42 1.76
N ILE A 97 14.69 2.19 0.70
CA ILE A 97 13.77 3.19 0.15
C ILE A 97 12.41 2.56 -0.17
N ARG A 98 12.37 1.38 -0.81
CA ARG A 98 11.11 0.68 -1.12
C ARG A 98 10.32 0.33 0.14
N ARG A 99 11.01 -0.14 1.19
CA ARG A 99 10.40 -0.53 2.48
C ARG A 99 9.91 0.68 3.27
N ILE A 100 10.71 1.75 3.35
CA ILE A 100 10.35 3.00 4.03
C ILE A 100 9.18 3.69 3.30
N GLU A 101 9.19 3.75 1.97
CA GLU A 101 8.08 4.33 1.22
C GLU A 101 6.79 3.51 1.43
N ARG A 102 6.88 2.18 1.48
CA ARG A 102 5.74 1.31 1.83
C ARG A 102 5.22 1.62 3.24
N LEU A 103 6.10 1.79 4.23
CA LEU A 103 5.72 2.21 5.58
C LEU A 103 4.98 3.55 5.57
N CYS A 104 5.53 4.57 4.93
CA CYS A 104 4.92 5.90 4.84
C CYS A 104 3.54 5.87 4.18
N ARG A 105 3.37 5.08 3.11
CA ARG A 105 2.08 4.88 2.44
C ARG A 105 0.99 4.41 3.42
N PHE A 106 1.25 3.34 4.18
CA PHE A 106 0.26 2.78 5.11
C PHE A 106 0.02 3.68 6.32
N LEU A 107 1.06 4.31 6.88
CA LEU A 107 0.90 5.31 7.94
C LEU A 107 0.00 6.48 7.48
N SER A 108 0.13 6.91 6.23
CA SER A 108 -0.72 7.95 5.64
C SER A 108 -2.18 7.53 5.54
N VAL A 109 -2.43 6.26 5.17
CA VAL A 109 -3.78 5.70 5.10
C VAL A 109 -4.40 5.56 6.49
N ALA A 110 -3.64 5.04 7.46
CA ALA A 110 -4.09 4.91 8.86
C ALA A 110 -4.42 6.26 9.49
N TYR A 111 -3.63 7.29 9.20
CA TYR A 111 -3.93 8.65 9.63
C TYR A 111 -5.27 9.18 9.09
N VAL A 112 -5.57 8.93 7.82
CA VAL A 112 -6.87 9.32 7.25
C VAL A 112 -8.00 8.56 7.94
N GLU A 113 -7.84 7.26 8.18
CA GLU A 113 -8.84 6.46 8.89
C GLU A 113 -9.07 6.97 10.33
N ASP A 114 -7.99 7.30 11.05
CA ASP A 114 -8.04 7.93 12.38
C ASP A 114 -8.88 9.21 12.37
N ALA A 115 -8.58 10.13 11.44
CA ALA A 115 -9.27 11.39 11.30
C ALA A 115 -10.76 11.19 10.95
N LYS A 116 -11.06 10.27 10.02
CA LYS A 116 -12.43 9.93 9.63
C LYS A 116 -13.24 9.42 10.81
N LYS A 117 -12.72 8.45 11.56
CA LYS A 117 -13.41 7.88 12.73
C LYS A 117 -13.56 8.90 13.85
N ASN A 118 -12.51 9.67 14.14
CA ASN A 118 -12.54 10.67 15.21
C ASN A 118 -13.51 11.82 14.93
N PHE A 119 -13.47 12.40 13.74
CA PHE A 119 -14.28 13.58 13.40
C PHE A 119 -15.63 13.24 12.78
N ARG A 120 -15.91 11.96 12.50
CA ARG A 120 -17.13 11.48 11.84
C ARG A 120 -17.40 12.20 10.52
N ARG A 121 -16.36 12.41 9.71
CA ARG A 121 -16.45 13.01 8.38
C ARG A 121 -15.90 12.07 7.34
N GLU A 122 -16.57 11.98 6.19
CA GLU A 122 -16.15 11.08 5.12
C GLU A 122 -15.04 11.66 4.23
N ARG A 123 -14.86 12.99 4.22
CA ARG A 123 -13.94 13.68 3.32
C ARG A 123 -12.70 14.16 4.06
N PHE A 124 -11.63 13.38 3.94
CA PHE A 124 -10.28 13.77 4.38
C PHE A 124 -9.29 13.51 3.24
N GLY A 125 -8.47 14.50 2.91
CA GLY A 125 -7.37 14.30 1.96
C GLY A 125 -6.29 13.41 2.57
N LEU A 126 -5.51 12.74 1.72
CA LEU A 126 -4.34 12.02 2.19
C LEU A 126 -3.33 13.05 2.74
N THR A 127 -2.87 12.81 3.95
CA THR A 127 -1.82 13.60 4.59
C THR A 127 -0.56 12.73 4.57
N PRO A 128 0.26 12.80 3.50
CA PRO A 128 1.29 11.79 3.27
C PRO A 128 2.39 11.90 4.31
N TYR A 129 2.77 10.79 4.93
CA TYR A 129 4.00 10.67 5.72
C TYR A 129 5.18 10.76 4.75
N LEU A 130 6.19 11.54 5.10
CA LEU A 130 7.36 11.76 4.28
C LEU A 130 8.58 11.22 5.01
N TYR A 131 9.69 11.00 4.32
CA TYR A 131 10.88 10.49 4.97
C TYR A 131 12.14 11.06 4.33
N GLN A 132 13.22 11.01 5.10
CA GLN A 132 14.56 11.34 4.65
C GLN A 132 15.53 10.29 5.17
N VAL A 133 16.36 9.73 4.29
CA VAL A 133 17.46 8.85 4.71
C VAL A 133 18.56 9.73 5.29
N ASN A 134 19.05 9.41 6.48
CA ASN A 134 20.05 10.23 7.19
C ASN A 134 21.39 9.51 7.35
N LYS A 135 21.39 8.17 7.38
CA LYS A 135 22.62 7.41 7.60
C LYS A 135 22.52 6.00 7.04
N VAL A 136 23.65 5.50 6.54
CA VAL A 136 23.82 4.12 6.07
C VAL A 136 25.06 3.53 6.74
N TYR A 137 24.90 2.37 7.37
CA TYR A 137 25.98 1.60 7.97
C TYR A 137 26.10 0.25 7.27
N SER A 138 27.33 -0.22 7.10
CA SER A 138 27.60 -1.65 6.92
C SER A 138 27.58 -2.35 8.28
N LEU A 139 27.20 -3.63 8.30
CA LEU A 139 27.15 -4.44 9.50
C LEU A 139 28.27 -5.47 9.46
N ASP A 140 29.05 -5.56 10.52
CA ASP A 140 30.03 -6.63 10.67
C ASP A 140 29.36 -7.97 11.04
N THR A 141 30.14 -9.05 11.16
CA THR A 141 29.62 -10.38 11.50
C THR A 141 28.97 -10.46 12.89
N GLY A 142 29.19 -9.46 13.76
CA GLY A 142 28.54 -9.31 15.05
C GLY A 142 27.32 -8.38 15.02
N GLY A 143 26.92 -7.87 13.85
CA GLY A 143 25.84 -6.90 13.69
C GLY A 143 26.21 -5.49 14.15
N LYS A 144 27.50 -5.20 14.36
CA LYS A 144 27.98 -3.88 14.75
C LYS A 144 28.04 -2.97 13.53
N GLU A 145 27.60 -1.74 13.74
CA GLU A 145 27.57 -0.69 12.73
C GLU A 145 28.98 -0.16 12.44
N LEU A 146 29.36 -0.21 11.16
CA LEU A 146 30.54 0.40 10.59
C LEU A 146 30.10 1.41 9.53
N ASP A 147 30.61 2.65 9.60
CA ASP A 147 30.22 3.71 8.66
C ASP A 147 30.50 3.26 7.21
N ALA A 148 29.48 3.26 6.37
CA ALA A 148 29.62 2.82 4.98
C ALA A 148 30.37 3.85 4.11
N GLY A 149 30.67 5.05 4.64
CA GLY A 149 31.37 6.11 3.90
C GLY A 149 30.60 6.65 2.69
N PHE A 150 29.31 6.34 2.59
CA PHE A 150 28.46 6.70 1.47
C PHE A 150 27.92 8.12 1.65
N LYS A 151 28.23 9.00 0.70
CA LYS A 151 27.67 10.35 0.66
C LYS A 151 26.26 10.29 0.07
N LEU A 152 25.27 10.68 0.87
CA LEU A 152 23.89 10.83 0.41
C LEU A 152 23.76 12.14 -0.38
N GLU A 153 23.12 12.09 -1.55
CA GLU A 153 22.83 13.23 -2.42
C GLU A 153 21.32 13.34 -2.66
N SER A 154 20.80 14.57 -2.81
CA SER A 154 19.37 14.88 -2.79
C SER A 154 18.99 16.05 -3.71
N ASP A 155 17.83 15.97 -4.35
CA ASP A 155 17.13 16.99 -5.14
C ASP A 155 16.00 17.66 -4.31
N TYR A 156 15.52 18.82 -4.74
CA TYR A 156 14.58 19.69 -3.99
C TYR A 156 13.20 19.07 -3.69
N VAL A 157 12.76 19.07 -2.41
CA VAL A 157 11.39 18.66 -2.02
C VAL A 157 10.95 19.35 -0.73
N TYR A 158 9.90 20.14 -0.78
CA TYR A 158 9.33 20.83 0.40
C TYR A 158 8.68 19.83 1.39
N LEU A 159 9.08 19.80 2.66
CA LEU A 159 8.40 19.02 3.70
C LEU A 159 7.56 19.97 4.56
N PRO A 160 6.27 19.68 4.79
CA PRO A 160 5.41 20.50 5.63
C PRO A 160 5.83 20.34 7.10
N ASN A 161 5.75 21.43 7.86
CA ASN A 161 5.81 21.33 9.32
C ASN A 161 4.57 20.59 9.83
N ARG A 162 4.76 19.50 10.57
CA ARG A 162 3.67 18.74 11.18
C ARG A 162 3.98 18.48 12.66
N PRO A 163 3.12 18.91 13.59
CA PRO A 163 3.32 18.60 14.99
C PRO A 163 3.16 17.09 15.22
N GLU A 164 4.10 16.49 15.94
CA GLU A 164 3.97 15.11 16.39
C GLU A 164 2.85 15.00 17.42
N LEU A 165 2.01 13.97 17.27
CA LEU A 165 1.03 13.56 18.26
C LEU A 165 1.54 12.33 19.00
N ASN A 166 1.26 12.28 20.30
CA ASN A 166 1.70 11.17 21.15
C ASN A 166 0.91 9.88 20.91
N GLN A 167 -0.32 9.95 20.36
CA GLN A 167 -1.18 8.80 20.14
C GLN A 167 -2.22 9.03 19.04
N TRP A 168 -2.72 7.93 18.46
CA TRP A 168 -3.90 7.92 17.60
C TRP A 168 -5.11 8.52 18.33
N ARG A 169 -5.94 9.26 17.60
CA ARG A 169 -7.16 9.87 18.18
C ARG A 169 -8.23 8.81 18.41
N HIS A 170 -8.28 7.81 17.54
CA HIS A 170 -9.20 6.71 17.63
C HIS A 170 -8.51 5.42 18.10
N LYS A 171 -9.10 4.74 19.09
CA LYS A 171 -8.51 3.55 19.76
C LYS A 171 -8.27 2.35 18.83
N GLU A 172 -9.06 2.23 17.75
CA GLU A 172 -8.96 1.12 16.79
C GLU A 172 -7.96 1.38 15.66
N THR A 173 -7.39 2.58 15.57
CA THR A 173 -6.49 2.93 14.45
C THR A 173 -5.23 2.06 14.45
N GLU A 174 -4.72 1.70 15.62
CA GLU A 174 -3.57 0.82 15.73
C GLU A 174 -3.86 -0.57 15.13
N LYS A 175 -4.98 -1.17 15.55
CA LYS A 175 -5.45 -2.43 14.96
C LYS A 175 -5.70 -2.31 13.46
N PHE A 176 -6.30 -1.20 13.01
CA PHE A 176 -6.49 -0.94 11.59
C PHE A 176 -5.16 -0.88 10.83
N LEU A 177 -4.16 -0.18 11.38
CA LEU A 177 -2.82 -0.09 10.80
C LEU A 177 -2.19 -1.47 10.69
N GLU A 178 -2.24 -2.28 11.74
CA GLU A 178 -1.77 -3.66 11.71
C GLU A 178 -2.49 -4.46 10.62
N ASP A 179 -3.82 -4.43 10.63
CA ASP A 179 -4.68 -5.18 9.73
C ASP A 179 -4.45 -4.82 8.25
N ILE A 180 -4.35 -3.53 7.92
CA ILE A 180 -4.13 -3.10 6.53
C ILE A 180 -2.69 -3.38 6.08
N PHE A 181 -1.74 -3.38 7.01
CA PHE A 181 -0.33 -3.59 6.70
C PHE A 181 -0.02 -5.08 6.41
N ILE A 182 -0.64 -6.00 7.16
CA ILE A 182 -0.52 -7.45 6.95
C ILE A 182 -1.41 -7.96 5.80
N PHE A 183 -2.35 -7.14 5.33
CA PHE A 183 -3.22 -7.50 4.23
C PHE A 183 -2.49 -7.41 2.89
N HIS A 184 -1.91 -8.53 2.47
CA HIS A 184 -1.21 -8.67 1.19
C HIS A 184 -2.19 -8.74 0.02
N ASP A 185 -2.59 -7.57 -0.50
CA ASP A 185 -3.38 -7.44 -1.73
C ASP A 185 -2.66 -6.51 -2.72
N GLU A 186 -2.16 -7.08 -3.81
CA GLU A 186 -1.38 -6.35 -4.83
C GLU A 186 -2.17 -5.19 -5.45
N THR A 187 -3.50 -5.31 -5.56
CA THR A 187 -4.34 -4.26 -6.11
C THR A 187 -4.36 -3.07 -5.17
N LEU A 188 -4.59 -3.32 -3.88
CA LEU A 188 -4.58 -2.29 -2.84
C LEU A 188 -3.20 -1.62 -2.76
N GLU A 189 -2.11 -2.40 -2.71
CA GLU A 189 -0.76 -1.86 -2.63
C GLU A 189 -0.41 -0.97 -3.84
N ARG A 190 -0.76 -1.41 -5.05
CA ARG A 190 -0.56 -0.61 -6.27
C ARG A 190 -1.41 0.64 -6.27
N ALA A 191 -2.68 0.56 -5.85
CA ALA A 191 -3.56 1.72 -5.76
C ALA A 191 -2.99 2.76 -4.77
N ILE A 192 -2.68 2.34 -3.54
CA ILE A 192 -2.10 3.21 -2.50
C ILE A 192 -0.78 3.82 -2.98
N LYS A 193 0.06 3.08 -3.72
CA LYS A 193 1.29 3.62 -4.30
C LYS A 193 1.03 4.82 -5.23
N TYR A 194 0.06 4.71 -6.13
CA TYR A 194 -0.30 5.84 -7.02
C TYR A 194 -0.93 6.99 -6.24
N LEU A 195 -1.83 6.70 -5.29
CA LEU A 195 -2.40 7.71 -4.41
C LEU A 195 -1.30 8.49 -3.68
N TYR A 196 -0.37 7.79 -3.03
CA TYR A 196 0.74 8.40 -2.30
C TYR A 196 1.64 9.23 -3.20
N ARG A 197 2.02 8.72 -4.39
CA ARG A 197 2.81 9.47 -5.38
C ARG A 197 2.14 10.78 -5.77
N SER A 198 0.82 10.76 -5.96
CA SER A 198 0.10 11.97 -6.26
C SER A 198 0.15 12.98 -5.10
N SER A 199 -0.08 12.51 -3.87
CA SER A 199 -0.08 13.36 -2.69
C SER A 199 1.30 13.97 -2.42
N ILE A 200 2.38 13.20 -2.62
CA ILE A 200 3.74 13.74 -2.49
C ILE A 200 4.16 14.60 -3.68
N GLY A 201 3.46 14.49 -4.81
CA GLY A 201 3.71 15.28 -6.02
C GLY A 201 3.79 16.78 -5.76
N HIS A 202 3.01 17.30 -4.80
CA HIS A 202 3.09 18.70 -4.38
C HIS A 202 4.46 19.09 -3.83
N PHE A 203 5.07 18.18 -3.08
CA PHE A 203 6.34 18.40 -2.41
C PHE A 203 7.52 18.27 -3.36
N VAL A 204 7.43 17.33 -4.30
CA VAL A 204 8.50 17.02 -5.27
C VAL A 204 8.43 17.86 -6.56
N GLY A 205 7.50 18.80 -6.64
CA GLY A 205 7.34 19.67 -7.81
C GLY A 205 6.71 18.99 -9.02
N ASP A 206 5.95 17.90 -8.82
CA ASP A 206 5.17 17.29 -9.91
C ASP A 206 4.12 18.27 -10.43
N SER A 207 3.89 18.20 -11.75
CA SER A 207 2.86 18.99 -12.39
C SER A 207 1.46 18.63 -11.88
N PRO A 208 0.49 19.56 -11.88
CA PRO A 208 -0.91 19.27 -11.53
C PRO A 208 -1.49 18.06 -12.29
N GLU A 209 -1.12 17.87 -13.55
CA GLU A 209 -1.57 16.79 -14.41
C GLU A 209 -0.97 15.45 -14.01
N LYS A 210 0.32 15.41 -13.69
CA LYS A 210 0.98 14.20 -13.21
C LYS A 210 0.33 13.70 -11.93
N ARG A 211 0.04 14.62 -10.99
CA ARG A 211 -0.74 14.31 -9.78
C ARG A 211 -2.13 13.79 -10.16
N ALA A 212 -2.80 14.46 -11.09
CA ALA A 212 -4.14 14.04 -11.50
C ALA A 212 -4.24 12.66 -12.13
N LEU A 213 -3.26 12.32 -12.97
CA LEU A 213 -3.13 10.99 -13.55
C LEU A 213 -2.90 9.93 -12.48
N ASP A 214 -2.06 10.20 -11.50
CA ASP A 214 -1.80 9.26 -10.40
C ASP A 214 -3.04 9.04 -9.53
N HIS A 215 -3.80 10.09 -9.21
CA HIS A 215 -5.06 9.96 -8.47
C HIS A 215 -6.09 9.09 -9.19
N ILE A 216 -6.37 9.38 -10.46
CA ILE A 216 -7.34 8.56 -11.21
C ILE A 216 -6.80 7.14 -11.42
N LYS A 217 -5.48 6.97 -11.59
CA LYS A 217 -4.86 5.65 -11.71
C LYS A 217 -5.05 4.80 -10.47
N SER A 218 -4.94 5.40 -9.28
CA SER A 218 -5.25 4.72 -8.00
C SER A 218 -6.67 4.15 -8.00
N ILE A 219 -7.64 4.93 -8.48
CA ILE A 219 -9.06 4.52 -8.54
C ILE A 219 -9.26 3.45 -9.62
N GLU A 220 -8.72 3.65 -10.82
CA GLU A 220 -8.87 2.73 -11.95
C GLU A 220 -8.31 1.34 -11.65
N ILE A 221 -7.20 1.23 -10.93
CA ILE A 221 -6.65 -0.07 -10.50
C ILE A 221 -7.71 -0.87 -9.73
N ILE A 222 -8.38 -0.23 -8.78
CA ILE A 222 -9.45 -0.85 -8.00
C ILE A 222 -10.67 -1.17 -8.88
N LEU A 223 -11.15 -0.22 -9.69
CA LEU A 223 -12.31 -0.45 -10.57
C LEU A 223 -12.08 -1.63 -11.53
N ASN A 224 -10.88 -1.73 -12.10
CA ASN A 224 -10.49 -2.81 -13.01
C ASN A 224 -10.37 -4.16 -12.30
N SER A 225 -9.95 -4.18 -11.04
CA SER A 225 -9.92 -5.43 -10.25
C SER A 225 -11.32 -5.94 -9.91
N LEU A 226 -12.28 -5.03 -9.77
CA LEU A 226 -13.63 -5.33 -9.32
C LEU A 226 -14.63 -5.56 -10.45
N SER A 227 -14.30 -5.25 -11.70
CA SER A 227 -15.24 -5.39 -12.81
C SER A 227 -14.62 -6.01 -14.05
N SER A 228 -15.36 -6.92 -14.67
CA SER A 228 -15.03 -7.50 -15.98
C SER A 228 -15.61 -6.71 -17.15
N LYS A 229 -16.37 -5.63 -16.90
CA LYS A 229 -16.95 -4.80 -17.96
C LYS A 229 -15.85 -4.11 -18.76
N ARG A 230 -16.08 -3.90 -20.06
CA ARG A 230 -15.10 -3.24 -20.93
C ARG A 230 -15.10 -1.71 -20.80
N LYS A 231 -16.30 -1.10 -20.77
CA LYS A 231 -16.48 0.36 -20.74
C LYS A 231 -16.35 0.90 -19.31
N PHE A 232 -15.77 2.09 -19.16
CA PHE A 232 -15.54 2.74 -17.87
C PHE A 232 -16.82 2.86 -17.02
N GLU A 233 -17.91 3.36 -17.60
CA GLU A 233 -19.17 3.51 -16.87
C GLU A 233 -19.71 2.18 -16.33
N GLY A 234 -19.61 1.10 -17.12
CA GLY A 234 -19.96 -0.23 -16.66
C GLY A 234 -19.07 -0.72 -15.52
N LYS A 235 -17.76 -0.43 -15.57
CA LYS A 235 -16.82 -0.77 -14.49
C LYS A 235 -17.12 0.00 -13.22
N LEU A 236 -17.35 1.30 -13.34
CA LEU A 236 -17.67 2.17 -12.21
C LEU A 236 -18.94 1.72 -11.52
N ASN A 237 -20.02 1.46 -12.27
CA ASN A 237 -21.29 1.03 -11.69
C ASN A 237 -21.18 -0.33 -10.96
N GLU A 238 -20.50 -1.31 -11.54
CA GLU A 238 -20.31 -2.62 -10.90
C GLU A 238 -19.43 -2.52 -9.65
N ALA A 239 -18.30 -1.83 -9.74
CA ALA A 239 -17.39 -1.65 -8.62
C ALA A 239 -18.03 -0.83 -7.50
N ALA A 240 -18.78 0.22 -7.84
CA ALA A 240 -19.52 1.06 -6.91
C ALA A 240 -20.50 0.25 -6.06
N ASN A 241 -21.21 -0.71 -6.66
CA ASN A 241 -22.12 -1.59 -5.92
C ASN A 241 -21.37 -2.55 -4.98
N LYS A 242 -20.14 -2.96 -5.32
CA LYS A 242 -19.34 -3.87 -4.50
C LYS A 242 -18.77 -3.19 -3.26
N ILE A 243 -18.23 -1.99 -3.43
CA ILE A 243 -17.55 -1.24 -2.37
C ILE A 243 -18.41 -0.11 -1.78
N ASP A 244 -19.69 -0.05 -2.14
CA ASP A 244 -20.66 0.91 -1.61
C ASP A 244 -20.26 2.38 -1.83
N LEU A 245 -20.00 2.75 -3.10
CA LEU A 245 -19.78 4.16 -3.46
C LEU A 245 -21.10 4.91 -3.53
N THR A 246 -21.15 6.08 -2.91
CA THR A 246 -22.26 7.03 -3.00
C THR A 246 -22.38 7.61 -4.41
N GLU A 247 -23.55 8.12 -4.80
CA GLU A 247 -23.72 8.78 -6.10
C GLU A 247 -22.77 9.98 -6.28
N ASN A 248 -22.54 10.75 -5.20
CA ASN A 248 -21.58 11.87 -5.20
C ASN A 248 -20.15 11.40 -5.49
N GLU A 249 -19.72 10.26 -4.93
CA GLU A 249 -18.41 9.67 -5.24
C GLU A 249 -18.35 9.17 -6.69
N LYS A 250 -19.42 8.54 -7.19
CA LYS A 250 -19.48 8.10 -8.60
C LYS A 250 -19.36 9.28 -9.56
N GLU A 251 -20.10 10.36 -9.32
CA GLU A 251 -20.05 11.57 -10.14
C GLU A 251 -18.66 12.21 -10.12
N ALA A 252 -18.03 12.30 -8.95
CA ALA A 252 -16.68 12.83 -8.85
C ALA A 252 -15.64 11.97 -9.60
N ILE A 253 -15.77 10.64 -9.53
CA ILE A 253 -14.92 9.70 -10.29
C ILE A 253 -15.16 9.84 -11.80
N LYS A 254 -16.42 9.97 -12.25
CA LYS A 254 -16.75 10.24 -13.66
C LYS A 254 -16.10 11.53 -14.13
N LYS A 255 -16.19 12.61 -13.35
CA LYS A 255 -15.58 13.90 -13.67
C LYS A 255 -14.05 13.81 -13.79
N LEU A 256 -13.37 13.08 -12.89
CA LEU A 256 -11.93 12.85 -12.98
C LEU A 256 -11.55 12.08 -14.26
N TRP A 257 -12.32 11.05 -14.60
CA TRP A 257 -12.10 10.26 -15.80
C TRP A 257 -12.39 11.05 -17.08
N GLU A 258 -13.44 11.87 -17.11
CA GLU A 258 -13.74 12.77 -18.22
C GLU A 258 -12.66 13.82 -18.41
N ASN A 259 -12.15 14.42 -17.33
CA ASN A 259 -11.03 15.35 -17.41
C ASN A 259 -9.80 14.66 -18.01
N ARG A 260 -9.44 13.46 -17.52
CA ARG A 260 -8.37 12.67 -18.14
C ARG A 260 -8.61 12.39 -19.62
N SER A 261 -9.83 12.03 -20.00
CA SER A 261 -10.18 11.59 -21.36
C SER A 261 -10.31 12.74 -22.36
N ARG A 262 -10.81 13.90 -21.93
CA ARG A 262 -10.99 15.10 -22.77
C ARG A 262 -9.68 15.83 -23.04
N TYR A 263 -8.81 15.92 -22.04
CA TYR A 263 -7.44 16.44 -22.19
C TYR A 263 -6.49 15.30 -22.59
N GLY A 264 -6.98 14.42 -23.48
CA GLY A 264 -6.42 13.11 -23.78
C GLY A 264 -4.91 13.12 -23.89
N ASP A 265 -4.28 12.09 -23.33
CA ASP A 265 -2.86 11.79 -23.51
C ASP A 265 -1.93 13.02 -23.43
N VAL A 266 -1.82 13.62 -22.25
CA VAL A 266 -0.61 14.39 -21.85
C VAL A 266 0.67 13.52 -21.91
N ALA A 267 0.55 12.22 -22.21
CA ALA A 267 1.63 11.31 -22.57
C ALA A 267 1.83 11.11 -24.09
N HIS A 268 0.83 11.38 -24.93
CA HIS A 268 0.85 11.21 -26.39
C HIS A 268 0.03 12.34 -27.06
N PRO A 269 0.68 13.43 -27.50
CA PRO A 269 -0.02 14.56 -28.10
C PRO A 269 -0.77 14.15 -29.37
N SER A 270 -1.71 15.01 -29.78
CA SER A 270 -2.47 14.85 -31.02
C SER A 270 -1.54 14.65 -32.23
N PRO A 271 -1.91 13.87 -33.26
CA PRO A 271 -1.09 13.71 -34.48
C PRO A 271 -0.77 15.03 -35.22
N PHE A 272 -1.39 16.14 -34.81
CA PHE A 272 -1.20 17.47 -35.39
C PHE A 272 -0.31 18.39 -34.53
N ASP A 273 0.19 17.94 -33.38
CA ASP A 273 1.10 18.70 -32.52
C ASP A 273 2.57 18.48 -32.93
N GLN A 274 3.29 19.55 -33.25
CA GLN A 274 4.67 19.55 -33.79
C GLN A 274 5.77 19.14 -32.78
N VAL A 275 5.45 18.38 -31.73
CA VAL A 275 6.34 18.09 -30.60
C VAL A 275 6.86 16.65 -30.66
N GLU A 276 7.47 16.26 -31.79
CA GLU A 276 7.87 14.87 -32.06
C GLU A 276 9.33 14.51 -31.71
N ARG A 277 10.11 15.35 -31.01
CA ARG A 277 11.57 15.14 -30.94
C ARG A 277 12.21 14.83 -29.58
N TYR A 278 11.47 14.51 -28.52
CA TYR A 278 12.08 14.22 -27.22
C TYR A 278 11.31 13.17 -26.39
N PRO A 279 12.01 12.38 -25.55
CA PRO A 279 11.38 11.38 -24.69
C PRO A 279 10.59 12.08 -23.56
N ASN A 280 9.33 11.67 -23.34
CA ASN A 280 8.39 12.22 -22.34
C ASN A 280 8.56 13.73 -22.10
N GLN A 281 8.24 14.54 -23.12
CA GLN A 281 8.19 15.99 -22.95
C GLN A 281 6.97 16.41 -22.14
N PHE A 282 7.17 16.49 -20.83
CA PHE A 282 6.80 17.72 -20.13
C PHE A 282 7.70 18.86 -20.66
N PRO A 283 7.19 20.10 -20.77
CA PRO A 283 5.89 20.59 -20.30
C PRO A 283 4.79 20.65 -21.38
N LEU A 284 3.54 20.73 -20.93
CA LEU A 284 2.40 21.17 -21.74
C LEU A 284 2.68 22.52 -22.42
N PRO A 285 2.07 22.80 -23.58
CA PRO A 285 2.05 24.16 -24.12
C PRO A 285 1.35 25.12 -23.14
N SER A 286 1.90 26.33 -23.00
CA SER A 286 1.55 27.35 -22.00
C SER A 286 0.10 27.89 -22.06
N ASN A 287 -0.67 27.44 -23.06
CA ASN A 287 -2.05 27.84 -23.34
C ASN A 287 -3.10 26.83 -22.83
N VAL A 288 -2.70 25.68 -22.27
CA VAL A 288 -3.64 24.67 -21.74
C VAL A 288 -3.71 24.76 -20.22
N ARG A 289 -4.81 25.27 -19.67
CA ARG A 289 -5.10 25.21 -18.23
C ARG A 289 -5.76 23.87 -17.90
N TYR A 290 -5.04 22.94 -17.28
CA TYR A 290 -5.65 21.75 -16.71
C TYR A 290 -6.55 22.16 -15.53
N PRO A 291 -7.86 21.90 -15.58
CA PRO A 291 -8.79 22.38 -14.56
C PRO A 291 -8.76 21.53 -13.28
N GLY A 292 -8.06 20.40 -13.28
CA GLY A 292 -8.06 19.44 -12.18
C GLY A 292 -7.07 19.79 -11.08
N GLY A 293 -7.51 20.55 -10.07
CA GLY A 293 -7.00 20.40 -8.71
C GLY A 293 -7.73 19.22 -8.05
N ILE A 294 -7.04 18.40 -7.27
CA ILE A 294 -7.62 17.17 -6.73
C ILE A 294 -7.80 17.22 -5.23
N HIS A 295 -8.97 16.71 -4.82
CA HIS A 295 -9.23 16.25 -3.48
C HIS A 295 -8.84 14.77 -3.40
N ASP A 296 -7.65 14.48 -2.84
CA ASP A 296 -7.15 13.13 -2.53
C ASP A 296 -8.19 12.25 -1.82
N SER A 297 -9.17 12.90 -1.18
CA SER A 297 -10.25 12.30 -0.41
C SER A 297 -11.06 11.25 -1.17
N ILE A 298 -11.28 11.39 -2.48
CA ILE A 298 -12.02 10.39 -3.26
C ILE A 298 -11.19 9.12 -3.43
N ALA A 299 -9.92 9.25 -3.82
CA ALA A 299 -9.05 8.11 -4.07
C ALA A 299 -8.75 7.32 -2.79
N ILE A 300 -8.50 8.01 -1.67
CA ILE A 300 -8.34 7.34 -0.36
C ILE A 300 -9.63 6.66 0.09
N ASN A 301 -10.80 7.27 -0.12
CA ASN A 301 -12.09 6.64 0.20
C ASN A 301 -12.31 5.36 -0.60
N VAL A 302 -12.00 5.37 -1.90
CA VAL A 302 -12.08 4.17 -2.74
C VAL A 302 -11.12 3.09 -2.22
N CYS A 303 -9.89 3.43 -1.82
CA CYS A 303 -8.94 2.48 -1.23
C CYS A 303 -9.44 1.88 0.10
N LEU A 304 -9.96 2.71 1.02
CA LEU A 304 -10.49 2.27 2.30
C LEU A 304 -11.73 1.37 2.13
N LYS A 305 -12.68 1.77 1.27
CA LYS A 305 -13.87 0.98 0.95
C LYS A 305 -13.50 -0.34 0.25
N TYR A 306 -12.50 -0.32 -0.64
CA TYR A 306 -11.96 -1.53 -1.25
C TYR A 306 -11.34 -2.48 -0.22
N PHE A 307 -10.51 -1.95 0.69
CA PHE A 307 -9.91 -2.74 1.76
C PHE A 307 -10.99 -3.41 2.62
N SER A 308 -11.98 -2.66 3.10
CA SER A 308 -13.10 -3.20 3.86
C SER A 308 -13.89 -4.27 3.09
N TYR A 309 -14.13 -4.04 1.80
CA TYR A 309 -14.79 -5.02 0.93
C TYR A 309 -13.95 -6.29 0.77
N ARG A 310 -12.67 -6.19 0.42
CA ARG A 310 -11.80 -7.35 0.18
C ARG A 310 -11.57 -8.16 1.44
N ARG A 311 -11.36 -7.50 2.59
CA ARG A 311 -11.24 -8.16 3.89
C ARG A 311 -12.50 -8.97 4.26
N SER A 312 -13.66 -8.55 3.76
CA SER A 312 -14.93 -9.24 3.98
C SER A 312 -15.15 -10.48 3.08
N LEU A 313 -14.26 -10.74 2.12
CA LEU A 313 -14.40 -11.81 1.13
C LEU A 313 -13.37 -12.88 1.35
N TYR A 314 -13.84 -14.11 1.52
CA TYR A 314 -13.03 -15.31 1.63
C TYR A 314 -13.22 -16.17 0.39
N VAL A 315 -12.11 -16.67 -0.15
CA VAL A 315 -12.10 -17.70 -1.19
C VAL A 315 -11.77 -19.01 -0.49
N ILE A 316 -12.63 -20.01 -0.66
CA ILE A 316 -12.50 -21.30 0.01
C ILE A 316 -12.38 -22.40 -1.05
N ASP A 317 -11.22 -23.02 -1.19
CA ASP A 317 -11.03 -24.14 -2.11
C ASP A 317 -11.59 -25.43 -1.51
N ILE A 318 -12.37 -26.17 -2.29
CA ILE A 318 -12.91 -27.46 -1.85
C ILE A 318 -11.87 -28.54 -2.09
N GLU A 319 -11.41 -29.15 -1.00
CA GLU A 319 -10.50 -30.29 -1.01
C GLU A 319 -11.26 -31.58 -0.75
N LYS A 320 -10.85 -32.64 -1.46
CA LYS A 320 -11.30 -33.98 -1.10
C LYS A 320 -10.60 -34.41 0.19
N PRO A 321 -11.30 -35.12 1.07
CA PRO A 321 -10.67 -35.68 2.25
C PRO A 321 -9.56 -36.66 1.88
N PHE A 322 -8.51 -36.75 2.71
CA PHE A 322 -7.35 -37.57 2.42
C PHE A 322 -7.64 -39.03 2.78
N ARG A 323 -7.86 -39.87 1.76
CA ARG A 323 -7.89 -41.32 1.95
C ARG A 323 -6.45 -41.83 2.05
N GLY A 324 -5.97 -42.09 3.26
CA GLY A 324 -4.74 -42.85 3.43
C GLY A 324 -4.90 -44.25 2.83
N GLU A 325 -3.95 -44.68 2.00
CA GLU A 325 -3.86 -46.08 1.59
C GLU A 325 -3.58 -46.92 2.84
N GLY A 326 -4.57 -47.71 3.28
CA GLY A 326 -4.38 -48.73 4.31
C GLY A 326 -5.16 -48.58 5.62
N VAL A 327 -6.02 -47.57 5.80
CA VAL A 327 -6.88 -47.49 7.01
C VAL A 327 -8.21 -48.19 6.76
N SER A 328 -8.46 -49.24 7.53
CA SER A 328 -9.66 -50.07 7.51
C SER A 328 -10.95 -49.29 7.82
N SER A 329 -12.03 -49.80 7.26
CA SER A 329 -13.28 -49.16 6.87
C SER A 329 -14.25 -48.66 7.95
N ASP A 330 -13.87 -48.39 9.19
CA ASP A 330 -14.91 -48.18 10.23
C ASP A 330 -14.84 -46.95 11.14
N ARG A 331 -13.84 -46.07 11.04
CA ARG A 331 -13.91 -44.75 11.72
C ARG A 331 -13.10 -43.69 11.02
N GLN A 332 -13.78 -42.83 10.26
CA GLN A 332 -13.30 -41.48 10.00
C GLN A 332 -14.53 -40.59 9.78
N ASP A 333 -15.13 -40.14 10.89
CA ASP A 333 -15.87 -38.88 10.89
C ASP A 333 -14.84 -37.79 10.56
N GLU A 334 -14.57 -37.61 9.27
CA GLU A 334 -13.74 -36.50 8.80
C GLU A 334 -14.56 -35.23 9.03
N GLU A 335 -14.26 -34.55 10.13
CA GLU A 335 -14.85 -33.26 10.43
C GLU A 335 -14.69 -32.31 9.23
N ASP A 336 -15.75 -31.56 8.94
CA ASP A 336 -15.76 -30.47 7.98
C ASP A 336 -14.76 -29.38 8.46
N ILE A 337 -13.49 -29.50 8.08
CA ILE A 337 -12.39 -28.62 8.53
C ILE A 337 -12.18 -27.48 7.54
N ILE A 338 -12.17 -26.25 8.08
CA ILE A 338 -11.65 -25.06 7.39
C ILE A 338 -10.22 -24.82 7.85
N GLY A 339 -9.32 -24.50 6.92
CA GLY A 339 -7.97 -24.08 7.25
C GLY A 339 -7.43 -23.05 6.27
N ASN A 340 -6.31 -22.42 6.60
CA ASN A 340 -5.65 -21.45 5.74
C ASN A 340 -4.80 -22.16 4.67
N VAL A 341 -4.94 -21.78 3.40
CA VAL A 341 -4.10 -22.32 2.30
C VAL A 341 -2.67 -21.80 2.42
N ASN A 342 -2.53 -20.52 2.78
CA ASN A 342 -1.23 -19.91 3.04
C ASN A 342 -1.37 -18.76 4.05
N PRO A 343 -1.10 -19.00 5.35
CA PRO A 343 -1.25 -17.98 6.38
C PRO A 343 -0.33 -16.76 6.20
N GLN A 344 0.71 -16.87 5.37
CA GLN A 344 1.70 -15.81 5.16
C GLN A 344 1.40 -14.89 3.96
N TRP A 345 0.52 -15.27 3.02
CA TRP A 345 0.41 -14.57 1.72
C TRP A 345 -1.01 -14.18 1.33
N GLU A 346 -2.04 -14.93 1.71
CA GLU A 346 -3.43 -14.63 1.36
C GLU A 346 -4.34 -14.93 2.55
N SER A 347 -4.51 -13.96 3.45
CA SER A 347 -5.25 -14.10 4.73
C SER A 347 -6.70 -14.56 4.56
N ASN A 348 -7.25 -14.40 3.35
CA ASN A 348 -8.63 -14.73 3.01
C ASN A 348 -8.76 -15.90 2.03
N HIS A 349 -7.67 -16.65 1.77
CA HIS A 349 -7.70 -17.88 0.98
C HIS A 349 -7.62 -19.11 1.89
N LEU A 350 -8.73 -19.82 1.95
CA LEU A 350 -8.95 -20.95 2.83
C LEU A 350 -9.15 -22.22 2.00
N PHE A 351 -9.03 -23.37 2.64
CA PHE A 351 -9.48 -24.64 2.12
C PHE A 351 -10.60 -25.18 3.01
N PHE A 352 -11.48 -25.98 2.42
CA PHE A 352 -12.51 -26.72 3.12
C PHE A 352 -12.51 -28.18 2.67
N ARG A 353 -12.28 -29.09 3.61
CA ARG A 353 -12.28 -30.53 3.32
C ARG A 353 -13.67 -31.10 3.50
N THR A 354 -14.24 -31.61 2.41
CA THR A 354 -15.53 -32.28 2.47
C THR A 354 -15.72 -33.22 1.28
N SER A 355 -16.48 -34.30 1.49
CA SER A 355 -16.92 -35.18 0.40
C SER A 355 -18.20 -34.69 -0.28
N GLU A 356 -18.86 -33.67 0.29
CA GLU A 356 -20.11 -33.11 -0.22
C GLU A 356 -19.91 -32.33 -1.51
N LYS A 357 -20.78 -32.58 -2.49
CA LYS A 357 -20.76 -31.94 -3.82
C LYS A 357 -22.08 -31.27 -4.17
N GLU A 358 -23.14 -31.56 -3.44
CA GLU A 358 -24.44 -30.94 -3.65
C GLU A 358 -24.42 -29.50 -3.13
N GLU A 359 -24.60 -28.54 -4.05
CA GLU A 359 -24.43 -27.10 -3.79
C GLU A 359 -25.18 -26.60 -2.54
N LYS A 360 -26.44 -27.01 -2.35
CA LYS A 360 -27.24 -26.60 -1.18
C LYS A 360 -26.67 -27.10 0.14
N LYS A 361 -26.22 -28.37 0.18
CA LYS A 361 -25.63 -28.97 1.37
C LYS A 361 -24.24 -28.43 1.64
N LEU A 362 -23.43 -28.26 0.59
CA LEU A 362 -22.10 -27.64 0.66
C LEU A 362 -22.18 -26.23 1.23
N THR A 363 -23.11 -25.41 0.74
CA THR A 363 -23.36 -24.04 1.23
C THR A 363 -23.67 -24.02 2.72
N LYS A 364 -24.55 -24.92 3.20
CA LYS A 364 -24.91 -25.04 4.61
C LYS A 364 -23.71 -25.47 5.46
N LYS A 365 -22.98 -26.50 5.01
CA LYS A 365 -21.78 -27.00 5.69
C LYS A 365 -20.70 -25.93 5.84
N ILE A 366 -20.38 -25.22 4.75
CA ILE A 366 -19.39 -24.14 4.77
C ILE A 366 -19.83 -23.01 5.70
N ARG A 367 -21.12 -22.61 5.65
CA ARG A 367 -21.64 -21.57 6.54
C ARG A 367 -21.45 -21.94 8.01
N GLN A 368 -21.77 -23.18 8.37
CA GLN A 368 -21.62 -23.71 9.74
C GLN A 368 -20.17 -23.84 10.17
N ALA A 369 -19.31 -24.39 9.32
CA ALA A 369 -17.89 -24.54 9.60
C ALA A 369 -17.19 -23.18 9.71
N PHE A 370 -17.50 -22.24 8.82
CA PHE A 370 -16.94 -20.90 8.83
C PHE A 370 -17.37 -20.11 10.07
N ALA A 371 -18.66 -20.18 10.43
CA ALA A 371 -19.17 -19.57 11.65
C ALA A 371 -18.47 -20.11 12.90
N ARG A 372 -18.22 -21.42 12.95
CA ARG A 372 -17.52 -22.09 14.05
C ARG A 372 -16.06 -21.67 14.13
N GLU A 373 -15.34 -21.72 13.02
CA GLU A 373 -13.90 -21.41 12.94
C GLU A 373 -13.61 -19.96 13.36
N TYR A 374 -14.40 -19.01 12.86
CA TYR A 374 -14.20 -17.59 13.13
C TYR A 374 -14.97 -17.07 14.35
N GLY A 375 -15.69 -17.94 15.07
CA GLY A 375 -16.50 -17.56 16.23
C GLY A 375 -17.55 -16.50 15.94
N ILE A 376 -18.16 -16.51 14.75
CA ILE A 376 -19.20 -15.55 14.34
C ILE A 376 -20.56 -16.24 14.18
N SER A 377 -21.66 -15.48 14.29
CA SER A 377 -22.98 -16.03 13.99
C SER A 377 -23.15 -16.23 12.48
N GLU A 378 -23.87 -17.29 12.09
CA GLU A 378 -24.18 -17.57 10.66
C GLU A 378 -24.92 -16.41 9.97
N GLY A 379 -25.67 -15.61 10.74
CA GLY A 379 -26.37 -14.42 10.24
C GLY A 379 -25.42 -13.31 9.75
N ARG A 380 -24.15 -13.31 10.17
CA ARG A 380 -23.12 -12.40 9.67
C ARG A 380 -22.55 -12.83 8.33
N ILE A 381 -22.83 -14.04 7.86
CA ILE A 381 -22.43 -14.52 6.54
C ILE A 381 -23.47 -14.04 5.53
N LEU A 382 -23.13 -12.94 4.85
CA LEU A 382 -24.00 -12.24 3.90
C LEU A 382 -24.26 -13.08 2.65
N ASN A 383 -23.25 -13.79 2.17
CA ASN A 383 -23.37 -14.58 0.94
C ASN A 383 -22.39 -15.76 0.94
N VAL A 384 -22.80 -16.86 0.31
CA VAL A 384 -21.97 -18.03 0.02
C VAL A 384 -22.28 -18.42 -1.42
N VAL A 385 -21.30 -18.26 -2.32
CA VAL A 385 -21.46 -18.50 -3.75
C VAL A 385 -20.52 -19.61 -4.16
N VAL A 386 -21.07 -20.74 -4.61
CA VAL A 386 -20.28 -21.83 -5.18
C VAL A 386 -19.90 -21.47 -6.62
N LYS A 387 -18.61 -21.54 -6.94
CA LYS A 387 -18.08 -21.31 -8.28
C LYS A 387 -17.16 -22.45 -8.70
N ARG A 388 -17.20 -22.79 -9.97
CA ARG A 388 -16.18 -23.65 -10.59
C ARG A 388 -15.13 -22.78 -11.25
N ILE A 389 -13.89 -22.86 -10.77
CA ILE A 389 -12.74 -22.12 -11.30
C ILE A 389 -11.71 -23.15 -11.78
N ARG A 390 -11.43 -23.19 -13.09
CA ARG A 390 -10.34 -23.99 -13.69
C ARG A 390 -10.30 -25.45 -13.18
N ASN A 391 -11.43 -26.15 -13.23
CA ASN A 391 -11.62 -27.54 -12.79
C ASN A 391 -11.48 -27.79 -11.27
N LYS A 392 -11.45 -26.74 -10.45
CA LYS A 392 -11.62 -26.81 -8.98
C LYS A 392 -12.95 -26.19 -8.58
N GLU A 393 -13.61 -26.79 -7.60
CA GLU A 393 -14.76 -26.18 -6.93
C GLU A 393 -14.21 -25.25 -5.84
N SER A 394 -14.56 -23.97 -5.91
CA SER A 394 -14.20 -22.96 -4.92
C SER A 394 -15.48 -22.24 -4.48
N VAL A 395 -15.53 -21.84 -3.22
CA VAL A 395 -16.67 -21.16 -2.64
C VAL A 395 -16.24 -19.78 -2.19
N ILE A 396 -16.99 -18.76 -2.61
CA ILE A 396 -16.78 -17.39 -2.17
C ILE A 396 -17.73 -17.12 -1.01
N VAL A 397 -17.16 -16.85 0.16
CA VAL A 397 -17.92 -16.46 1.36
C VAL A 397 -17.74 -14.97 1.57
N ARG A 398 -18.85 -14.23 1.68
CA ARG A 398 -18.85 -12.82 2.08
C ARG A 398 -19.41 -12.69 3.48
N VAL A 399 -18.67 -12.04 4.35
CA VAL A 399 -19.05 -11.77 5.74
C VAL A 399 -19.39 -10.30 5.88
N GLN A 400 -20.25 -9.95 6.83
CA GLN A 400 -20.47 -8.56 7.20
C GLN A 400 -19.21 -8.01 7.88
N PRO A 401 -18.63 -6.89 7.42
CA PRO A 401 -17.50 -6.25 8.08
C PRO A 401 -17.78 -6.07 9.58
N THR A 402 -16.84 -6.42 10.44
CA THR A 402 -16.86 -5.99 11.84
C THR A 402 -16.74 -4.46 11.87
N ALA A 403 -17.67 -3.80 12.56
CA ALA A 403 -17.62 -2.36 12.82
C ALA A 403 -16.37 -1.98 13.62
#